data_AF-A0A9P7XEB9-F1
#
_entry.id   AF-A0A9P7XEB9-F1
#
_cell.length_a   1.000
_cell.length_b   1.000
_cell.length_c   1.000
_cell.angle_alpha   90.00
_cell.angle_beta   90.00
_cell.angle_gamma   90.00
#
_symmetry.space_group_name_H-M   'P 1'
#
loop_
_entity.id
_entity.type
_entity.pdbx_description
1 polymer ?
#
loop_
_entity_poly.entity_id
_entity_poly.type
_entity_poly.pdbx_seq_one_letter_code
_entity_poly.pdbx_strand_id
1 'polypeptide(L)'
;MVLDYQSDTGPRLSCRFSMGDYNGKPNFLLKSPTGLLWKNLPPDLEALVNMPNMYSAVRNFALGPRGLYWYTYQSVNDVIEQRGSSNVWSVLAEDWKGGCPLRVTFGSDGYFWGEKEWMEPSTGGHLVQAFGKHPPELTSESSRLHPTLKSYEINFVAFGKGGSSWIVGTQLGGPFWAGIPKKLQETVEREIAAGQSIVNIVLSPIRSDIYWIEYWDGSVDFSLPSDWDLNTIGGHIMQHVNARVSIRRSQFDVPSSPSSTTSLTQLYPQDTLYDFVLAEFAKGWKHPNKQPAPRVHYIYEIALPTTLRATFVNYLTMVEAKRKHAASGLPKGNQTFGWHGTRRICGLGDNPSALYTCSNNGCATCCILNASFDQNHAGHAPGRNFLRFGRAIYTSSASSKSDDYQVSSGSAYRSLILARIVKGKSLKMTRGNKTLSATPAGYDSVEGVVGEELNYDETCLYTKDSIRPAFLVLYR
;
A
#
# COMPACT_ATOMS: atom_id res chain seq x y z
N MET A 1 8.18 -16.12 37.63
CA MET A 1 8.37 -14.68 37.38
C MET A 1 9.09 -14.58 36.04
N VAL A 2 8.34 -14.47 34.95
CA VAL A 2 8.90 -14.45 33.59
C VAL A 2 9.58 -13.08 33.43
N LEU A 3 10.91 -13.08 33.37
CA LEU A 3 11.67 -11.89 33.06
C LEU A 3 11.36 -11.51 31.61
N ASP A 4 10.82 -10.30 31.41
CA ASP A 4 10.90 -9.58 30.13
C ASP A 4 12.38 -9.52 29.75
N TYR A 5 12.87 -10.49 28.98
CA TYR A 5 14.26 -10.55 28.53
C TYR A 5 14.45 -9.60 27.33
N GLN A 6 14.26 -8.32 27.60
CA GLN A 6 14.97 -7.22 26.96
C GLN A 6 15.36 -6.27 28.09
N SER A 7 16.65 -6.20 28.37
CA SER A 7 17.23 -5.36 29.41
C SER A 7 16.67 -3.94 29.37
N ASP A 8 16.14 -3.51 30.51
CA ASP A 8 15.75 -2.13 30.81
C ASP A 8 16.90 -1.17 30.50
N THR A 9 16.67 -0.22 29.59
CA THR A 9 17.26 1.16 29.57
C THR A 9 16.89 1.98 28.32
N GLY A 10 15.97 1.52 27.47
CA GLY A 10 15.50 2.26 26.28
C GLY A 10 14.02 2.61 26.27
N PRO A 11 13.58 3.67 25.55
CA PRO A 11 12.16 3.95 25.34
C PRO A 11 11.53 2.79 24.55
N ARG A 12 10.79 1.92 25.24
CA ARG A 12 10.18 0.71 24.66
C ARG A 12 9.12 1.09 23.63
N LEU A 13 9.29 0.62 22.40
CA LEU A 13 8.16 0.44 21.49
C LEU A 13 7.19 -0.56 22.13
N SER A 14 6.05 -0.07 22.60
CA SER A 14 5.00 -0.89 23.19
C SER A 14 4.11 -1.58 22.15
N CYS A 15 4.47 -1.51 20.86
CA CYS A 15 3.76 -2.18 19.79
C CYS A 15 4.55 -3.36 19.23
N ARG A 16 3.82 -4.38 18.78
CA ARG A 16 4.37 -5.54 18.07
C ARG A 16 3.52 -5.83 16.86
N PHE A 17 4.15 -6.07 15.72
CA PHE A 17 3.48 -6.38 14.48
C PHE A 17 3.91 -7.73 13.91
N SER A 18 2.99 -8.45 13.30
CA SER A 18 3.28 -9.66 12.54
C SER A 18 2.36 -9.78 11.33
N MET A 19 2.88 -10.35 10.25
CA MET A 19 2.16 -10.51 8.98
C MET A 19 2.31 -11.93 8.43
N GLY A 20 1.27 -12.37 7.75
CA GLY A 20 1.26 -13.62 7.01
C GLY A 20 0.30 -13.54 5.84
N ASP A 21 -0.27 -14.67 5.48
CA ASP A 21 -1.44 -14.73 4.61
C ASP A 21 -2.43 -15.78 5.10
N TYR A 22 -3.70 -15.59 4.80
CA TYR A 22 -4.74 -16.59 4.99
C TYR A 22 -5.68 -16.56 3.79
N ASN A 23 -5.96 -17.74 3.22
CA ASN A 23 -6.73 -17.89 1.98
C ASN A 23 -6.19 -17.03 0.81
N GLY A 24 -4.86 -16.95 0.69
CA GLY A 24 -4.18 -16.21 -0.39
C GLY A 24 -4.28 -14.69 -0.26
N LYS A 25 -4.78 -14.17 0.86
CA LYS A 25 -4.85 -12.73 1.16
C LYS A 25 -3.93 -12.37 2.32
N PRO A 26 -3.21 -11.24 2.27
CA PRO A 26 -2.40 -10.78 3.39
C PRO A 26 -3.22 -10.68 4.68
N ASN A 27 -2.60 -11.02 5.80
CA ASN A 27 -3.17 -10.82 7.13
C ASN A 27 -2.16 -10.17 8.08
N PHE A 28 -2.66 -9.58 9.15
CA PHE A 28 -1.81 -9.02 10.20
C PHE A 28 -2.44 -9.13 11.58
N LEU A 29 -1.58 -9.11 12.58
CA LEU A 29 -1.91 -8.88 13.98
C LEU A 29 -0.95 -7.81 14.54
N LEU A 30 -1.53 -6.78 15.13
CA LEU A 30 -0.87 -5.68 15.80
C LEU A 30 -1.27 -5.71 17.27
N LYS A 31 -0.30 -5.80 18.17
CA LYS A 31 -0.46 -5.44 19.57
C LYS A 31 0.05 -4.02 19.76
N SER A 32 -0.71 -3.20 20.47
CA SER A 32 -0.36 -1.84 20.87
C SER A 32 -0.77 -1.63 22.33
N PRO A 33 -0.36 -0.54 23.00
CA PRO A 33 -0.85 -0.21 24.34
C PRO A 33 -2.38 -0.15 24.44
N THR A 34 -3.01 0.28 23.35
CA THR A 34 -4.44 0.57 23.27
C THR A 34 -5.28 -0.67 22.95
N GLY A 35 -4.63 -1.78 22.58
CA GLY A 35 -5.31 -3.04 22.30
C GLY A 35 -4.68 -3.86 21.18
N LEU A 36 -5.44 -4.87 20.76
CA LEU A 36 -5.16 -5.67 19.57
C LEU A 36 -5.90 -5.11 18.36
N LEU A 37 -5.25 -5.11 17.21
CA LEU A 37 -5.83 -4.80 15.92
C LEU A 37 -5.40 -5.88 14.93
N TRP A 38 -6.32 -6.37 14.12
CA TRP A 38 -6.00 -7.44 13.18
C TRP A 38 -6.85 -7.35 11.91
N LYS A 39 -6.45 -8.10 10.90
CA LYS A 39 -7.25 -8.31 9.69
C LYS A 39 -6.96 -9.69 9.09
N ASN A 40 -8.01 -10.37 8.66
CA ASN A 40 -7.94 -11.63 7.92
C ASN A 40 -7.18 -12.76 8.68
N LEU A 41 -7.40 -12.89 9.98
CA LEU A 41 -6.80 -13.97 10.76
C LEU A 41 -7.49 -15.31 10.47
N PRO A 42 -6.79 -16.45 10.65
CA PRO A 42 -7.44 -17.76 10.72
C PRO A 42 -8.55 -17.77 11.80
N PRO A 43 -9.69 -18.44 11.58
CA PRO A 43 -10.85 -18.37 12.49
C PRO A 43 -10.56 -18.77 13.94
N ASP A 44 -9.68 -19.74 14.16
CA ASP A 44 -9.26 -20.21 15.47
C ASP A 44 -8.40 -19.16 16.21
N LEU A 45 -7.49 -18.50 15.50
CA LEU A 45 -6.74 -17.37 16.05
C LEU A 45 -7.65 -16.15 16.27
N GLU A 46 -8.59 -15.90 15.36
CA GLU A 46 -9.55 -14.80 15.51
C GLU A 46 -10.42 -14.97 16.75
N ALA A 47 -10.90 -16.19 17.02
CA ALA A 47 -11.62 -16.51 18.25
C ALA A 47 -10.76 -16.24 19.51
N LEU A 48 -9.46 -16.54 19.44
CA LEU A 48 -8.53 -16.33 20.54
C LEU A 48 -8.29 -14.84 20.82
N VAL A 49 -8.01 -14.03 19.81
CA VAL A 49 -7.76 -12.58 19.98
C VAL A 49 -8.99 -11.81 20.44
N ASN A 50 -10.20 -12.33 20.16
CA ASN A 50 -11.47 -11.77 20.62
C ASN A 50 -11.83 -12.16 22.07
N MET A 51 -11.04 -12.99 22.75
CA MET A 51 -11.32 -13.31 24.15
C MET A 51 -11.23 -12.06 25.04
N PRO A 52 -12.06 -11.95 26.10
CA PRO A 52 -11.99 -10.84 27.03
C PRO A 52 -10.58 -10.67 27.62
N ASN A 53 -10.11 -9.43 27.70
CA ASN A 53 -8.78 -9.06 28.25
C ASN A 53 -7.58 -9.71 27.52
N MET A 54 -7.78 -10.27 26.32
CA MET A 54 -6.69 -10.91 25.59
C MET A 54 -5.56 -9.94 25.24
N TYR A 55 -5.86 -8.65 25.01
CA TYR A 55 -4.83 -7.64 24.71
C TYR A 55 -3.77 -7.50 25.81
N SER A 56 -4.18 -7.60 27.08
CA SER A 56 -3.28 -7.55 28.25
C SER A 56 -2.59 -8.89 28.52
N ALA A 57 -3.22 -9.99 28.10
CA ALA A 57 -2.72 -11.35 28.31
C ALA A 57 -1.69 -11.77 27.26
N VAL A 58 -1.81 -11.31 26.01
CA VAL A 58 -0.92 -11.71 24.92
C VAL A 58 0.54 -11.34 25.22
N ARG A 59 1.45 -12.27 24.92
CA ARG A 59 2.89 -12.14 25.15
C ARG A 59 3.66 -12.11 23.84
N ASN A 60 3.52 -13.15 23.03
CA ASN A 60 4.17 -13.26 21.73
C ASN A 60 3.20 -13.80 20.68
N PHE A 61 3.47 -13.47 19.42
CA PHE A 61 2.78 -14.07 18.29
C PHE A 61 3.61 -13.94 17.02
N ALA A 62 3.38 -14.86 16.09
CA ALA A 62 3.96 -14.89 14.77
C ALA A 62 2.92 -15.40 13.78
N LEU A 63 2.69 -14.64 12.72
CA LEU A 63 1.89 -15.05 11.57
C LEU A 63 2.82 -15.53 10.46
N GLY A 64 2.34 -16.47 9.67
CA GLY A 64 3.08 -17.07 8.57
C GLY A 64 2.20 -17.36 7.37
N PRO A 65 2.76 -18.02 6.35
CA PRO A 65 2.03 -18.27 5.13
C PRO A 65 0.87 -19.25 5.33
N ARG A 66 -0.18 -19.12 4.51
CA ARG A 66 -1.30 -20.08 4.43
C ARG A 66 -2.00 -20.37 5.78
N GLY A 67 -2.14 -19.35 6.61
CA GLY A 67 -2.80 -19.42 7.91
C GLY A 67 -1.96 -20.03 9.02
N LEU A 68 -0.66 -20.23 8.78
CA LEU A 68 0.28 -20.65 9.83
C LEU A 68 0.36 -19.57 10.90
N TYR A 69 0.28 -19.95 12.17
CA TYR A 69 0.54 -19.03 13.26
C TYR A 69 1.06 -19.73 14.51
N TRP A 70 1.75 -18.96 15.35
CA TRP A 70 2.11 -19.28 16.73
C TRP A 70 1.73 -18.11 17.62
N TYR A 71 1.18 -18.38 18.80
CA TYR A 71 0.61 -17.37 19.68
C TYR A 71 0.75 -17.79 21.15
N THR A 72 1.17 -16.88 22.01
CA THR A 72 1.30 -17.11 23.45
C THR A 72 0.62 -16.03 24.27
N TYR A 73 0.02 -16.43 25.37
CA TYR A 73 -0.67 -15.54 26.28
C TYR A 73 -0.59 -16.06 27.72
N GLN A 74 -0.61 -15.14 28.67
CA GLN A 74 -0.72 -15.48 30.08
C GLN A 74 -2.19 -15.78 30.40
N SER A 75 -2.47 -16.98 30.86
CA SER A 75 -3.81 -17.37 31.33
C SER A 75 -4.15 -16.69 32.67
N VAL A 76 -5.41 -16.81 33.09
CA VAL A 76 -5.90 -16.29 34.39
C VAL A 76 -5.20 -16.92 35.60
N ASN A 77 -4.52 -18.06 35.42
CA ASN A 77 -3.77 -18.75 36.48
C ASN A 77 -2.27 -18.42 36.45
N ASP A 78 -1.87 -17.34 35.77
CA ASP A 78 -0.48 -16.91 35.57
C ASP A 78 0.42 -17.93 34.85
N VAL A 79 -0.19 -18.89 34.14
CA VAL A 79 0.51 -19.86 33.30
C VAL A 79 0.61 -19.31 31.87
N ILE A 80 1.79 -19.38 31.26
CA ILE A 80 1.99 -19.05 29.84
C ILE A 80 1.44 -20.19 28.99
N GLU A 81 0.33 -19.93 28.31
CA GLU A 81 -0.30 -20.82 27.35
C GLU A 81 0.26 -20.59 25.95
N GLN A 82 0.32 -21.66 25.15
CA GLN A 82 0.72 -21.61 23.75
C GLN A 82 -0.37 -22.17 22.85
N ARG A 83 -0.60 -21.51 21.72
CA ARG A 83 -1.52 -21.91 20.66
C ARG A 83 -0.85 -21.73 19.31
N GLY A 84 -1.34 -22.42 18.31
CA GLY A 84 -0.83 -22.33 16.95
C GLY A 84 -1.69 -23.13 16.00
N SER A 85 -1.47 -22.92 14.70
CA SER A 85 -2.16 -23.72 13.68
C SER A 85 -1.81 -25.20 13.83
N SER A 86 -2.68 -26.08 13.36
CA SER A 86 -2.57 -27.54 13.55
C SER A 86 -1.23 -28.14 13.12
N ASN A 87 -0.57 -27.53 12.13
CA ASN A 87 0.69 -27.97 11.56
C ASN A 87 1.92 -27.19 12.06
N VAL A 88 1.78 -26.19 12.95
CA VAL A 88 2.90 -25.30 13.31
C VAL A 88 4.08 -26.06 13.91
N TRP A 89 3.81 -27.03 14.78
CA TRP A 89 4.85 -27.79 15.47
C TRP A 89 5.60 -28.73 14.52
N SER A 90 4.89 -29.28 13.53
CA SER A 90 5.50 -30.05 12.45
C SER A 90 6.35 -29.18 11.53
N VAL A 91 5.98 -27.91 11.32
CA VAL A 91 6.77 -26.95 10.53
C VAL A 91 8.05 -26.57 11.28
N LEU A 92 7.96 -26.29 12.57
CA LEU A 92 9.13 -25.94 13.39
C LEU A 92 10.11 -27.12 13.53
N ALA A 93 9.61 -28.36 13.47
CA ALA A 93 10.42 -29.59 13.38
C ALA A 93 11.60 -29.66 14.38
N GLU A 94 11.42 -29.10 15.57
CA GLU A 94 12.47 -28.92 16.57
C GLU A 94 12.29 -29.91 17.74
N ASP A 95 13.40 -30.42 18.26
CA ASP A 95 13.39 -31.14 19.54
C ASP A 95 13.42 -30.13 20.70
N TRP A 96 12.28 -30.04 21.37
CA TRP A 96 12.07 -29.04 22.40
C TRP A 96 12.82 -29.35 23.70
N LYS A 97 13.12 -30.62 24.03
CA LYS A 97 13.83 -31.03 25.29
C LYS A 97 13.49 -30.21 26.55
N GLY A 98 12.23 -29.81 26.72
CA GLY A 98 11.76 -28.99 27.87
C GLY A 98 11.87 -27.46 27.69
N GLY A 99 12.42 -26.99 26.57
CA GLY A 99 12.36 -25.60 26.15
C GLY A 99 11.09 -25.24 25.39
N CYS A 100 10.80 -23.95 25.30
CA CYS A 100 9.68 -23.40 24.55
C CYS A 100 10.15 -22.35 23.54
N PRO A 101 9.41 -22.14 22.44
CA PRO A 101 9.69 -21.02 21.58
C PRO A 101 9.48 -19.72 22.35
N LEU A 102 10.49 -18.87 22.33
CA LEU A 102 10.47 -17.50 22.85
C LEU A 102 10.09 -16.52 21.75
N ARG A 103 10.61 -16.76 20.53
CA ARG A 103 10.35 -15.96 19.35
C ARG A 103 10.33 -16.84 18.11
N VAL A 104 9.45 -16.52 17.16
CA VAL A 104 9.37 -17.18 15.86
C VAL A 104 9.07 -16.13 14.79
N THR A 105 9.69 -16.28 13.63
CA THR A 105 9.31 -15.61 12.39
C THR A 105 9.14 -16.68 11.31
N PHE A 106 8.01 -16.64 10.60
CA PHE A 106 7.75 -17.53 9.48
C PHE A 106 8.04 -16.83 8.15
N GLY A 107 8.53 -17.60 7.18
CA GLY A 107 8.81 -17.18 5.81
C GLY A 107 8.12 -18.06 4.77
N SER A 108 8.24 -17.67 3.49
CA SER A 108 7.81 -18.52 2.39
C SER A 108 8.63 -19.81 2.32
N ASP A 109 8.16 -20.79 1.53
CA ASP A 109 8.91 -22.03 1.22
C ASP A 109 9.24 -22.90 2.45
N GLY A 110 8.48 -22.70 3.53
CA GLY A 110 8.68 -23.41 4.80
C GLY A 110 9.90 -22.95 5.58
N TYR A 111 10.47 -21.79 5.23
CA TYR A 111 11.51 -21.18 6.03
C TYR A 111 10.94 -20.55 7.29
N PHE A 112 11.72 -20.58 8.35
CA PHE A 112 11.44 -19.93 9.62
C PHE A 112 12.73 -19.73 10.41
N TRP A 113 12.68 -18.83 11.36
CA TRP A 113 13.72 -18.61 12.34
C TRP A 113 13.07 -18.36 13.68
N GLY A 114 13.71 -18.79 14.75
CA GLY A 114 13.21 -18.54 16.09
C GLY A 114 14.29 -18.69 17.14
N GLU A 115 13.90 -18.37 18.36
CA GLU A 115 14.69 -18.59 19.57
C GLU A 115 13.88 -19.46 20.50
N LYS A 116 14.51 -20.47 21.07
CA LYS A 116 13.93 -21.29 22.12
C LYS A 116 14.66 -21.03 23.42
N GLU A 117 13.90 -21.05 24.50
CA GLU A 117 14.40 -20.84 25.86
C GLU A 117 14.15 -22.08 26.71
N TRP A 118 15.09 -22.43 27.57
CA TRP A 118 14.90 -23.42 28.62
C TRP A 118 15.68 -23.05 29.89
N MET A 119 15.24 -23.60 31.02
CA MET A 119 16.02 -23.53 32.26
C MET A 119 17.08 -24.62 32.26
N GLU A 120 18.33 -24.22 32.47
CA GLU A 120 19.45 -25.11 32.69
C GLU A 120 19.32 -25.77 34.08
N PRO A 121 19.04 -27.09 34.18
CA PRO A 121 18.73 -27.72 35.47
C PRO A 121 19.87 -27.63 36.48
N SER A 122 21.11 -27.53 36.00
CA SER A 122 22.32 -27.51 36.83
C SER A 122 22.62 -26.13 37.44
N THR A 123 22.26 -25.04 36.77
CA THR A 123 22.59 -23.67 37.20
C THR A 123 21.36 -22.84 37.57
N GLY A 124 20.15 -23.29 37.21
CA GLY A 124 18.93 -22.49 37.27
C GLY A 124 18.94 -21.30 36.29
N GLY A 125 19.95 -21.19 35.43
CA GLY A 125 20.08 -20.14 34.43
C GLY A 125 19.15 -20.37 33.25
N HIS A 126 18.70 -19.28 32.64
CA HIS A 126 17.94 -19.32 31.40
C HIS A 126 18.92 -19.38 30.21
N LEU A 127 18.78 -20.39 29.36
CA LEU A 127 19.55 -20.53 28.13
C LEU A 127 18.66 -20.24 26.93
N VAL A 128 19.19 -19.48 25.98
CA VAL A 128 18.51 -19.13 24.72
C VAL A 128 19.33 -19.67 23.55
N GLN A 129 18.66 -20.33 22.61
CA GLN A 129 19.27 -20.86 21.39
C GLN A 129 18.43 -20.51 20.17
N ALA A 130 19.09 -19.99 19.13
CA ALA A 130 18.45 -19.84 17.83
C ALA A 130 18.24 -21.21 17.16
N PHE A 131 17.11 -21.36 16.50
CA PHE A 131 16.74 -22.52 15.70
C PHE A 131 16.03 -22.04 14.44
N GLY A 132 15.98 -22.85 13.39
CA GLY A 132 15.38 -22.41 12.15
C GLY A 132 15.68 -23.30 10.96
N LYS A 133 14.85 -23.14 9.94
CA LYS A 133 15.13 -23.58 8.57
C LYS A 133 15.15 -22.33 7.73
N HIS A 134 16.30 -21.95 7.19
CA HIS A 134 16.44 -20.70 6.43
C HIS A 134 17.19 -20.95 5.11
N PRO A 135 17.12 -19.99 4.15
CA PRO A 135 17.82 -20.10 2.88
C PRO A 135 19.32 -20.31 3.09
N PRO A 136 19.98 -21.19 2.31
CA PRO A 136 21.44 -21.39 2.38
C PRO A 136 22.22 -20.08 2.19
N GLU A 137 21.71 -19.17 1.37
CA GLU A 137 22.30 -17.86 1.08
C GLU A 137 22.40 -17.00 2.36
N LEU A 138 21.43 -17.11 3.27
CA LEU A 138 21.48 -16.42 4.57
C LEU A 138 22.67 -16.93 5.38
N THR A 139 22.88 -18.24 5.43
CA THR A 139 24.01 -18.85 6.15
C THR A 139 25.35 -18.40 5.57
N SER A 140 25.49 -18.42 4.25
CA SER A 140 26.73 -18.02 3.59
C SER A 140 27.03 -16.55 3.80
N GLU A 141 26.03 -15.68 3.66
CA GLU A 141 26.21 -14.24 3.84
C GLU A 141 26.47 -13.86 5.30
N SER A 142 25.76 -14.48 6.25
CA SER A 142 26.04 -14.30 7.67
C SER A 142 27.47 -14.72 8.02
N SER A 143 27.94 -15.87 7.50
CA SER A 143 29.32 -16.32 7.74
C SER A 143 30.37 -15.41 7.11
N ARG A 144 30.06 -14.81 5.96
CA ARG A 144 30.94 -13.88 5.24
C ARG A 144 31.06 -12.52 5.93
N LEU A 145 29.93 -11.96 6.39
CA LEU A 145 29.87 -10.62 6.99
C LEU A 145 30.18 -10.64 8.48
N HIS A 146 29.72 -11.67 9.19
CA HIS A 146 29.82 -11.79 10.65
C HIS A 146 30.21 -13.23 11.05
N PRO A 147 31.46 -13.65 10.80
CA PRO A 147 31.91 -15.04 11.05
C PRO A 147 31.82 -15.47 12.52
N THR A 148 31.73 -14.52 13.46
CA THR A 148 31.64 -14.78 14.90
C THR A 148 30.26 -14.54 15.49
N LEU A 149 29.25 -14.23 14.65
CA LEU A 149 27.90 -13.85 15.10
C LEU A 149 27.30 -14.92 16.01
N LYS A 150 26.88 -14.49 17.19
CA LYS A 150 26.17 -15.33 18.15
C LYS A 150 24.67 -15.10 18.06
N SER A 151 23.91 -16.13 18.43
CA SER A 151 22.43 -16.09 18.41
C SER A 151 21.87 -14.89 19.17
N TYR A 152 22.42 -14.56 20.35
CA TYR A 152 21.97 -13.43 21.17
C TYR A 152 22.31 -12.04 20.59
N GLU A 153 23.14 -11.99 19.55
CA GLU A 153 23.48 -10.75 18.83
C GLU A 153 22.52 -10.49 17.65
N ILE A 154 21.61 -11.43 17.36
CA ILE A 154 20.59 -11.29 16.32
C ILE A 154 19.38 -10.56 16.91
N ASN A 155 19.13 -9.34 16.44
CA ASN A 155 17.99 -8.54 16.89
C ASN A 155 16.69 -8.94 16.21
N PHE A 156 16.73 -9.34 14.93
CA PHE A 156 15.58 -9.86 14.21
C PHE A 156 15.99 -10.60 12.94
N VAL A 157 15.13 -11.52 12.51
CA VAL A 157 15.18 -12.15 11.18
C VAL A 157 13.80 -12.03 10.56
N ALA A 158 13.74 -11.55 9.32
CA ALA A 158 12.52 -11.43 8.55
C ALA A 158 12.66 -12.08 7.17
N PHE A 159 11.62 -12.83 6.78
CA PHE A 159 11.56 -13.53 5.50
C PHE A 159 10.41 -12.95 4.67
N GLY A 160 10.71 -12.57 3.44
CA GLY A 160 9.76 -12.06 2.46
C GLY A 160 9.30 -13.12 1.47
N LYS A 161 8.81 -12.64 0.33
CA LYS A 161 8.29 -13.48 -0.75
C LYS A 161 9.38 -14.26 -1.48
N GLY A 162 9.16 -15.56 -1.67
CA GLY A 162 9.89 -16.40 -2.64
C GLY A 162 11.28 -16.87 -2.20
N GLY A 163 11.51 -16.99 -0.89
CA GLY A 163 12.65 -17.71 -0.29
C GLY A 163 14.00 -17.00 -0.43
N SER A 164 14.15 -16.11 -1.40
CA SER A 164 15.34 -15.31 -1.67
C SER A 164 15.27 -13.92 -1.05
N SER A 165 14.13 -13.55 -0.47
CA SER A 165 13.90 -12.24 0.16
C SER A 165 14.01 -12.39 1.68
N TRP A 166 15.05 -11.80 2.27
CA TRP A 166 15.25 -11.84 3.72
C TRP A 166 16.11 -10.66 4.20
N ILE A 167 15.97 -10.31 5.48
CA ILE A 167 16.78 -9.30 6.17
C ILE A 167 17.04 -9.73 7.61
N VAL A 168 18.27 -9.53 8.06
CA VAL A 168 18.74 -9.85 9.42
C VAL A 168 19.29 -8.59 10.05
N GLY A 169 18.76 -8.21 11.21
CA GLY A 169 19.31 -7.16 12.07
C GLY A 169 20.19 -7.74 13.15
N THR A 170 21.34 -7.13 13.42
CA THR A 170 22.29 -7.59 14.45
C THR A 170 22.74 -6.44 15.35
N GLN A 171 23.41 -6.78 16.45
CA GLN A 171 24.08 -5.83 17.35
C GLN A 171 25.48 -5.45 16.85
N LEU A 172 26.06 -6.23 15.94
CA LEU A 172 27.44 -6.07 15.45
C LEU A 172 27.58 -5.06 14.31
N GLY A 173 26.49 -4.43 13.88
CA GLY A 173 26.48 -3.47 12.79
C GLY A 173 25.09 -3.18 12.25
N GLY A 174 25.02 -2.60 11.04
CA GLY A 174 23.76 -2.44 10.33
C GLY A 174 23.17 -3.80 9.89
N PRO A 175 21.86 -3.86 9.64
CA PRO A 175 21.24 -5.05 9.05
C PRO A 175 21.88 -5.41 7.71
N PHE A 176 21.81 -6.70 7.36
CA PHE A 176 22.19 -7.22 6.05
C PHE A 176 21.04 -8.04 5.46
N TRP A 177 20.97 -8.12 4.15
CA TRP A 177 19.80 -8.63 3.45
C TRP A 177 20.15 -9.21 2.07
N ALA A 178 19.21 -9.99 1.53
CA ALA A 178 19.17 -10.35 0.12
C ALA A 178 17.73 -10.32 -0.39
N GLY A 179 17.54 -9.99 -1.66
CA GLY A 179 16.25 -10.09 -2.35
C GLY A 179 15.09 -9.26 -1.79
N ILE A 180 15.33 -8.31 -0.87
CA ILE A 180 14.32 -7.33 -0.44
C ILE A 180 14.11 -6.26 -1.52
N PRO A 181 12.91 -5.64 -1.64
CA PRO A 181 12.64 -4.66 -2.69
C PRO A 181 13.55 -3.43 -2.56
N LYS A 182 13.92 -2.82 -3.70
CA LYS A 182 14.81 -1.64 -3.75
C LYS A 182 14.37 -0.51 -2.81
N LYS A 183 13.07 -0.22 -2.74
CA LYS A 183 12.51 0.80 -1.85
C LYS A 183 12.82 0.52 -0.37
N LEU A 184 12.76 -0.74 0.05
CA LEU A 184 13.11 -1.13 1.42
C LEU A 184 14.62 -1.01 1.65
N GLN A 185 15.45 -1.42 0.67
CA GLN A 185 16.91 -1.24 0.74
C GLN A 185 17.27 0.23 0.96
N GLU A 186 16.78 1.12 0.09
CA GLU A 186 17.00 2.57 0.17
C GLU A 186 16.48 3.15 1.50
N THR A 187 15.39 2.61 2.05
CA THR A 187 14.86 3.03 3.35
C THR A 187 15.78 2.60 4.49
N VAL A 188 16.18 1.33 4.52
CA VAL A 188 17.07 0.78 5.55
C VAL A 188 18.42 1.51 5.52
N GLU A 189 19.02 1.66 4.35
CA GLU A 189 20.29 2.39 4.16
C GLU A 189 20.21 3.83 4.63
N ARG A 190 19.13 4.55 4.27
CA ARG A 190 18.92 5.94 4.67
C ARG A 190 18.81 6.07 6.19
N GLU A 191 18.03 5.21 6.85
CA GLU A 191 17.83 5.31 8.30
C GLU A 191 19.10 4.93 9.07
N ILE A 192 19.85 3.93 8.60
CA ILE A 192 21.20 3.61 9.15
C ILE A 192 22.13 4.82 8.99
N ALA A 193 22.18 5.44 7.81
CA ALA A 193 23.01 6.61 7.55
C ALA A 193 22.62 7.82 8.42
N ALA A 194 21.34 7.92 8.80
CA ALA A 194 20.84 8.95 9.71
C ALA A 194 21.11 8.63 11.20
N GLY A 195 21.75 7.49 11.51
CA GLY A 195 22.02 7.05 12.87
C GLY A 195 20.79 6.50 13.61
N GLN A 196 19.71 6.19 12.89
CA GLN A 196 18.51 5.61 13.48
C GLN A 196 18.72 4.12 13.76
N SER A 197 18.30 3.66 14.94
CA SER A 197 18.35 2.24 15.29
C SER A 197 17.07 1.53 14.88
N ILE A 198 17.19 0.61 13.92
CA ILE A 198 16.11 -0.29 13.50
C ILE A 198 16.05 -1.47 14.49
N VAL A 199 14.89 -1.66 15.11
CA VAL A 199 14.67 -2.68 16.15
C VAL A 199 14.07 -3.94 15.55
N ASN A 200 13.21 -3.81 14.54
CA ASN A 200 12.55 -4.94 13.91
C ASN A 200 12.08 -4.58 12.50
N ILE A 201 12.07 -5.57 11.61
CA ILE A 201 11.46 -5.48 10.28
C ILE A 201 10.57 -6.70 10.11
N VAL A 202 9.40 -6.51 9.50
CA VAL A 202 8.49 -7.59 9.11
C VAL A 202 8.24 -7.49 7.61
N LEU A 203 8.40 -8.60 6.90
CA LEU A 203 8.16 -8.71 5.46
C LEU A 203 6.92 -9.55 5.20
N SER A 204 6.15 -9.23 4.15
CA SER A 204 5.05 -10.11 3.75
C SER A 204 5.58 -11.34 3.01
N PRO A 205 5.12 -12.57 3.36
CA PRO A 205 5.57 -13.78 2.69
C PRO A 205 4.99 -13.95 1.28
N ILE A 206 3.99 -13.15 0.89
CA ILE A 206 3.29 -13.28 -0.40
C ILE A 206 3.43 -12.06 -1.31
N ARG A 207 3.88 -10.92 -0.76
CA ARG A 207 3.97 -9.64 -1.47
C ARG A 207 5.26 -8.91 -1.12
N SER A 208 6.12 -8.68 -2.11
CA SER A 208 7.41 -8.03 -1.91
C SER A 208 7.29 -6.53 -1.61
N ASP A 209 6.16 -5.91 -1.93
CA ASP A 209 5.90 -4.49 -1.72
C ASP A 209 5.32 -4.17 -0.33
N ILE A 210 5.09 -5.18 0.51
CA ILE A 210 4.52 -5.02 1.85
C ILE A 210 5.59 -5.29 2.90
N TYR A 211 5.82 -4.31 3.78
CA TYR A 211 6.77 -4.40 4.87
C TYR A 211 6.40 -3.46 6.03
N TRP A 212 6.98 -3.72 7.20
CA TRP A 212 6.85 -2.93 8.42
C TRP A 212 8.23 -2.80 9.08
N ILE A 213 8.53 -1.63 9.63
CA ILE A 213 9.80 -1.28 10.25
C ILE A 213 9.49 -0.60 11.58
N GLU A 214 10.19 -1.05 12.62
CA GLU A 214 10.10 -0.55 13.99
C GLU A 214 11.44 0.07 14.38
N TYR A 215 11.40 1.27 14.94
CA TYR A 215 12.60 2.00 15.36
C TYR A 215 12.68 2.16 16.88
N TRP A 216 13.90 2.32 17.38
CA TRP A 216 14.17 2.44 18.81
C TRP A 216 13.47 3.62 19.48
N ASP A 217 13.21 4.70 18.75
CA ASP A 217 12.59 5.91 19.27
C ASP A 217 11.06 5.83 19.43
N GLY A 218 10.44 4.68 19.17
CA GLY A 218 8.99 4.56 19.22
C GLY A 218 8.30 4.76 17.87
N SER A 219 9.01 5.16 16.83
CA SER A 219 8.44 5.38 15.51
C SER A 219 8.36 4.10 14.68
N VAL A 220 7.53 4.14 13.64
CA VAL A 220 7.36 3.05 12.67
C VAL A 220 7.31 3.59 11.25
N ASP A 221 7.82 2.79 10.31
CA ASP A 221 7.71 2.99 8.85
C ASP A 221 7.16 1.71 8.23
N PHE A 222 6.31 1.82 7.22
CA PHE A 222 5.65 0.65 6.62
C PHE A 222 5.15 0.93 5.21
N SER A 223 5.08 -0.13 4.42
CA SER A 223 4.32 -0.21 3.16
C SER A 223 3.27 -1.30 3.36
N LEU A 224 1.98 -0.93 3.42
CA LEU A 224 0.88 -1.84 3.72
C LEU A 224 -0.19 -1.78 2.62
N PRO A 225 -1.03 -2.82 2.46
CA PRO A 225 -2.15 -2.78 1.51
C PRO A 225 -3.05 -1.56 1.71
N SER A 226 -3.51 -0.98 0.60
CA SER A 226 -4.35 0.22 0.61
C SER A 226 -5.72 0.02 1.26
N ASP A 227 -6.19 -1.22 1.33
CA ASP A 227 -7.45 -1.60 1.97
C ASP A 227 -7.31 -1.85 3.48
N TRP A 228 -6.10 -1.77 4.05
CA TRP A 228 -5.88 -1.80 5.49
C TRP A 228 -6.09 -0.37 6.02
N ASP A 229 -7.02 -0.20 6.98
CA ASP A 229 -7.39 1.13 7.47
C ASP A 229 -6.22 1.79 8.24
N LEU A 230 -5.41 2.54 7.51
CA LEU A 230 -4.23 3.23 8.03
C LEU A 230 -4.57 4.29 9.08
N ASN A 231 -5.81 4.81 9.12
CA ASN A 231 -6.23 5.75 10.16
C ASN A 231 -6.45 5.01 11.48
N THR A 232 -7.06 3.82 11.43
CA THR A 232 -7.23 2.95 12.60
C THR A 232 -5.88 2.43 13.10
N ILE A 233 -5.00 1.96 12.20
CA ILE A 233 -3.62 1.57 12.56
C ILE A 233 -2.88 2.77 13.20
N GLY A 234 -2.94 3.94 12.58
CA GLY A 234 -2.35 5.17 13.13
C GLY A 234 -2.93 5.56 14.49
N GLY A 235 -4.24 5.41 14.70
CA GLY A 235 -4.91 5.68 15.98
C GLY A 235 -4.43 4.78 17.11
N HIS A 236 -4.23 3.49 16.83
CA HIS A 236 -3.67 2.52 17.79
C HIS A 236 -2.23 2.87 18.20
N ILE A 237 -1.48 3.54 17.34
CA ILE A 237 -0.07 3.90 17.54
C ILE A 237 0.09 5.30 18.19
N MET A 238 -0.80 6.26 17.87
CA MET A 238 -0.62 7.68 18.24
C MET A 238 -1.04 8.07 19.67
N GLN A 239 -1.79 7.25 20.42
CA GLN A 239 -2.41 7.70 21.68
C GLN A 239 -1.46 7.88 22.89
N HIS A 240 -0.16 7.59 22.80
CA HIS A 240 0.76 7.68 23.95
C HIS A 240 2.15 8.27 23.70
N VAL A 241 2.34 9.09 22.66
CA VAL A 241 3.64 9.72 22.42
C VAL A 241 3.64 11.20 22.81
N ASN A 242 4.08 11.50 24.03
CA ASN A 242 4.66 12.81 24.32
C ASN A 242 6.04 12.85 23.66
N ALA A 243 6.21 13.76 22.69
CA ALA A 243 7.41 14.04 21.88
C ALA A 243 7.61 13.17 20.61
N ARG A 244 7.29 13.80 19.45
CA ARG A 244 7.92 13.60 18.12
C ARG A 244 7.99 12.18 17.52
N VAL A 245 6.99 11.31 17.70
CA VAL A 245 6.84 10.17 16.78
C VAL A 245 6.28 10.67 15.46
N SER A 246 7.17 10.91 14.50
CA SER A 246 6.77 10.92 13.11
C SER A 246 6.32 9.50 12.76
N ILE A 247 5.02 9.28 12.54
CA ILE A 247 4.60 8.24 11.60
C ILE A 247 5.19 8.69 10.28
N ARG A 248 6.43 8.28 10.01
CA ARG A 248 6.98 8.28 8.68
C ARG A 248 6.21 7.17 8.01
N ARG A 249 5.02 7.50 7.48
CA ARG A 249 4.48 6.73 6.37
C ARG A 249 5.70 6.48 5.49
N SER A 250 5.96 5.25 5.06
CA SER A 250 6.65 5.13 3.77
C SER A 250 5.69 5.88 2.87
N GLN A 251 6.05 7.12 2.61
CA GLN A 251 5.16 8.05 1.95
C GLN A 251 4.89 7.34 0.62
N PHE A 252 3.61 7.30 0.23
CA PHE A 252 3.29 7.48 -1.17
C PHE A 252 4.29 8.49 -1.71
N ASP A 253 5.30 8.02 -2.41
CA ASP A 253 6.43 8.76 -2.95
C ASP A 253 6.74 10.07 -2.20
N VAL A 254 7.65 10.01 -1.23
CA VAL A 254 8.66 11.06 -1.21
C VAL A 254 9.93 10.37 -1.68
N PRO A 255 10.28 10.54 -2.96
CA PRO A 255 11.62 10.17 -3.39
C PRO A 255 12.62 10.96 -2.55
N SER A 256 13.86 10.52 -2.56
CA SER A 256 15.06 11.20 -2.04
C SER A 256 15.33 12.59 -2.67
N SER A 257 14.32 13.18 -3.28
CA SER A 257 14.04 14.58 -3.58
C SER A 257 12.53 14.62 -3.90
N PRO A 258 11.77 15.72 -3.72
CA PRO A 258 10.42 15.79 -4.29
C PRO A 258 10.49 15.24 -5.71
N SER A 259 9.67 14.22 -6.05
CA SER A 259 9.69 13.72 -7.43
C SER A 259 9.36 14.94 -8.27
N SER A 260 10.34 15.45 -8.99
CA SER A 260 10.13 16.60 -9.88
C SER A 260 9.34 16.16 -11.10
N THR A 261 9.23 14.85 -11.31
CA THR A 261 8.67 14.22 -12.50
C THR A 261 7.66 13.13 -12.15
N THR A 262 6.78 12.87 -13.10
CA THR A 262 5.80 11.79 -13.06
C THR A 262 6.45 10.48 -13.49
N SER A 263 6.12 9.38 -12.80
CA SER A 263 6.57 8.03 -13.15
C SER A 263 5.38 7.09 -13.40
N LEU A 264 5.62 6.07 -14.23
CA LEU A 264 4.63 5.06 -14.58
C LEU A 264 5.15 3.69 -14.15
N THR A 265 4.30 2.89 -13.51
CA THR A 265 4.60 1.50 -13.12
C THR A 265 3.59 0.59 -13.78
N GLN A 266 4.07 -0.42 -14.52
CA GLN A 266 3.17 -1.38 -15.16
C GLN A 266 2.48 -2.24 -14.11
N LEU A 267 1.17 -2.41 -14.26
CA LEU A 267 0.37 -3.38 -13.53
C LEU A 267 0.21 -4.66 -14.36
N TYR A 268 0.23 -5.79 -13.67
CA TYR A 268 0.07 -7.13 -14.19
C TYR A 268 -1.11 -7.83 -13.50
N PRO A 269 -1.64 -8.95 -14.04
CA PRO A 269 -2.80 -9.64 -13.48
C PRO A 269 -2.72 -10.02 -12.00
N GLN A 270 -1.51 -10.20 -11.46
CA GLN A 270 -1.31 -10.47 -10.03
C GLN A 270 -1.45 -9.23 -9.14
N ASP A 271 -1.48 -8.02 -9.70
CA ASP A 271 -1.56 -6.78 -8.95
C ASP A 271 -3.01 -6.46 -8.60
N THR A 272 -3.28 -6.15 -7.33
CA THR A 272 -4.65 -5.89 -6.83
C THR A 272 -5.37 -4.77 -7.55
N LEU A 273 -4.64 -3.81 -8.15
CA LEU A 273 -5.22 -2.71 -8.90
C LEU A 273 -5.51 -3.07 -10.37
N TYR A 274 -4.93 -4.14 -10.90
CA TYR A 274 -5.12 -4.57 -12.29
C TYR A 274 -6.58 -4.92 -12.55
N ASP A 275 -7.15 -5.81 -11.74
CA ASP A 275 -8.55 -6.24 -11.87
C ASP A 275 -9.52 -5.08 -11.68
N PHE A 276 -9.23 -4.16 -10.77
CA PHE A 276 -10.03 -2.94 -10.56
C PHE A 276 -10.09 -2.09 -11.83
N VAL A 277 -8.95 -1.76 -12.44
CA VAL A 277 -8.90 -0.91 -13.63
C VAL A 277 -9.53 -1.63 -14.83
N LEU A 278 -9.29 -2.93 -14.98
CA LEU A 278 -9.88 -3.74 -16.05
C LEU A 278 -11.40 -3.80 -15.93
N ALA A 279 -11.93 -3.99 -14.71
CA ALA A 279 -13.36 -4.01 -14.44
C ALA A 279 -14.00 -2.63 -14.72
N GLU A 280 -13.38 -1.54 -14.28
CA GLU A 280 -13.87 -0.19 -14.58
C GLU A 280 -13.84 0.12 -16.08
N PHE A 281 -12.85 -0.39 -16.82
CA PHE A 281 -12.75 -0.21 -18.27
C PHE A 281 -13.89 -0.95 -18.98
N ALA A 282 -14.10 -2.24 -18.64
CA ALA A 282 -15.14 -3.07 -19.22
C ALA A 282 -16.54 -2.56 -18.87
N LYS A 283 -16.79 -2.22 -17.59
CA LYS A 283 -18.05 -1.64 -17.10
C LYS A 283 -18.38 -0.30 -17.75
N GLY A 284 -17.36 0.51 -18.06
CA GLY A 284 -17.51 1.78 -18.77
C GLY A 284 -17.74 1.61 -20.28
N TRP A 285 -17.56 0.42 -20.83
CA TRP A 285 -17.69 0.19 -22.27
C TRP A 285 -19.15 -0.01 -22.65
N LYS A 286 -19.89 1.09 -22.77
CA LYS A 286 -21.36 1.14 -22.88
C LYS A 286 -21.91 1.42 -24.28
N HIS A 287 -21.08 1.82 -25.25
CA HIS A 287 -21.54 2.09 -26.62
C HIS A 287 -21.86 0.78 -27.37
N PRO A 288 -23.13 0.53 -27.78
CA PRO A 288 -23.51 -0.74 -28.41
C PRO A 288 -22.76 -1.00 -29.72
N ASN A 289 -22.53 0.04 -30.53
CA ASN A 289 -21.81 -0.05 -31.80
C ASN A 289 -20.29 -0.23 -31.64
N LYS A 290 -19.76 -0.24 -30.41
CA LYS A 290 -18.35 -0.48 -30.10
C LYS A 290 -18.14 -1.81 -29.37
N GLN A 291 -19.15 -2.66 -29.27
CA GLN A 291 -19.02 -3.98 -28.62
C GLN A 291 -18.39 -5.01 -29.56
N PRO A 292 -17.62 -5.98 -29.02
CA PRO A 292 -17.22 -6.11 -27.62
C PRO A 292 -16.18 -5.07 -27.20
N ALA A 293 -15.98 -4.89 -25.89
CA ALA A 293 -14.88 -4.07 -25.39
C ALA A 293 -13.53 -4.53 -25.95
N PRO A 294 -12.65 -3.60 -26.39
CA PRO A 294 -11.35 -3.94 -26.96
C PRO A 294 -10.44 -4.54 -25.90
N ARG A 295 -9.40 -5.25 -26.34
CA ARG A 295 -8.49 -5.91 -25.42
C ARG A 295 -7.58 -4.87 -24.77
N VAL A 296 -7.57 -4.84 -23.44
CA VAL A 296 -6.56 -4.09 -22.68
C VAL A 296 -5.22 -4.84 -22.77
N HIS A 297 -4.18 -4.12 -23.20
CA HIS A 297 -2.84 -4.64 -23.40
C HIS A 297 -1.91 -4.26 -22.26
N TYR A 298 -1.94 -3.00 -21.82
CA TYR A 298 -1.11 -2.51 -20.72
C TYR A 298 -1.92 -1.60 -19.81
N ILE A 299 -1.65 -1.70 -18.52
CA ILE A 299 -2.16 -0.78 -17.51
C ILE A 299 -0.95 -0.25 -16.76
N TYR A 300 -0.86 1.06 -16.60
CA TYR A 300 0.19 1.71 -15.83
C TYR A 300 -0.44 2.52 -14.70
N GLU A 301 0.01 2.28 -13.47
CA GLU A 301 -0.23 3.19 -12.35
C GLU A 301 0.66 4.43 -12.51
N ILE A 302 0.08 5.60 -12.24
CA ILE A 302 0.75 6.89 -12.39
C ILE A 302 1.08 7.45 -11.01
N ALA A 303 2.37 7.58 -10.72
CA ALA A 303 2.87 8.27 -9.54
C ALA A 303 3.24 9.71 -9.92
N LEU A 304 2.65 10.67 -9.21
CA LEU A 304 2.76 12.11 -9.53
C LEU A 304 3.77 12.83 -8.63
N PRO A 305 4.38 13.93 -9.13
CA PRO A 305 5.15 14.87 -8.34
C PRO A 305 4.46 15.28 -7.05
N THR A 306 5.24 15.44 -5.99
CA THR A 306 4.74 15.86 -4.67
C THR A 306 3.95 17.16 -4.75
N THR A 307 4.38 18.08 -5.62
CA THR A 307 3.70 19.38 -5.87
C THR A 307 2.30 19.20 -6.44
N LEU A 308 2.13 18.31 -7.43
CA LEU A 308 0.82 17.99 -8.02
C LEU A 308 -0.05 17.20 -7.05
N ARG A 309 0.54 16.28 -6.27
CA ARG A 309 -0.19 15.52 -5.25
C ARG A 309 -0.70 16.45 -4.14
N ALA A 310 0.12 17.38 -3.67
CA ALA A 310 -0.22 18.30 -2.59
C ALA A 310 -1.43 19.19 -2.94
N THR A 311 -1.46 19.75 -4.14
CA THR A 311 -2.57 20.61 -4.58
C THR A 311 -3.90 19.86 -4.67
N PHE A 312 -3.88 18.59 -5.10
CA PHE A 312 -5.08 17.73 -5.06
C PHE A 312 -5.54 17.40 -3.64
N VAL A 313 -4.61 17.04 -2.75
CA VAL A 313 -4.92 16.75 -1.34
C VAL A 313 -5.46 17.98 -0.62
N ASN A 314 -4.92 19.16 -0.91
CA ASN A 314 -5.42 20.42 -0.35
C ASN A 314 -6.86 20.70 -0.81
N TYR A 315 -7.14 20.54 -2.10
CA TYR A 315 -8.49 20.70 -2.64
C TYR A 315 -9.47 19.69 -2.03
N LEU A 316 -9.09 18.41 -1.98
CA LEU A 316 -9.87 17.35 -1.32
C LEU A 316 -10.19 17.70 0.14
N THR A 317 -9.20 18.16 0.90
CA THR A 317 -9.36 18.53 2.31
C THR A 317 -10.32 19.71 2.45
N MET A 318 -10.18 20.73 1.60
CA MET A 318 -11.08 21.88 1.57
C MET A 318 -12.53 21.48 1.27
N VAL A 319 -12.75 20.64 0.24
CA VAL A 319 -14.10 20.16 -0.10
C VAL A 319 -14.66 19.30 1.02
N GLU A 320 -13.87 18.41 1.62
CA GLU A 320 -14.33 17.57 2.72
C GLU A 320 -14.69 18.40 3.95
N ALA A 321 -13.90 19.41 4.31
CA ALA A 321 -14.23 20.33 5.41
C ALA A 321 -15.54 21.08 5.16
N LYS A 322 -15.78 21.51 3.91
CA LYS A 322 -16.98 22.25 3.50
C LYS A 322 -18.24 21.36 3.42
N ARG A 323 -18.10 20.11 3.00
CA ARG A 323 -19.24 19.25 2.61
C ARG A 323 -19.50 18.07 3.54
N LYS A 324 -18.48 17.62 4.29
CA LYS A 324 -18.54 16.50 5.22
C LYS A 324 -19.08 15.22 4.57
N HIS A 325 -18.59 14.88 3.38
CA HIS A 325 -19.07 13.71 2.63
C HIS A 325 -18.81 12.40 3.38
N ALA A 326 -17.69 12.30 4.11
CA ALA A 326 -17.38 11.12 4.93
C ALA A 326 -18.45 10.87 6.01
N ALA A 327 -18.97 11.93 6.62
CA ALA A 327 -20.06 11.83 7.60
C ALA A 327 -21.38 11.33 6.98
N SER A 328 -21.52 11.38 5.66
CA SER A 328 -22.68 10.87 4.91
C SER A 328 -22.43 9.50 4.28
N GLY A 329 -21.36 8.79 4.69
CA GLY A 329 -21.02 7.46 4.18
C GLY A 329 -20.39 7.43 2.78
N LEU A 330 -20.02 8.59 2.23
CA LEU A 330 -19.32 8.69 0.94
C LEU A 330 -17.80 8.79 1.15
N PRO A 331 -16.96 8.45 0.15
CA PRO A 331 -15.54 8.77 0.20
C PRO A 331 -15.31 10.26 0.45
N LYS A 332 -14.21 10.61 1.14
CA LYS A 332 -13.85 12.03 1.37
C LYS A 332 -13.90 12.81 0.07
N GLY A 333 -14.51 13.98 0.09
CA GLY A 333 -14.70 14.84 -1.08
C GLY A 333 -15.61 14.27 -2.16
N ASN A 334 -16.39 13.23 -1.84
CA ASN A 334 -17.15 12.44 -2.81
C ASN A 334 -16.25 11.97 -3.97
N GLN A 335 -15.08 11.43 -3.62
CA GLN A 335 -14.11 10.99 -4.63
C GLN A 335 -14.64 9.79 -5.43
N THR A 336 -14.35 9.80 -6.73
CA THR A 336 -14.62 8.69 -7.64
C THR A 336 -13.57 8.68 -8.76
N PHE A 337 -13.72 7.76 -9.71
CA PHE A 337 -12.93 7.73 -10.94
C PHE A 337 -13.74 8.21 -12.16
N GLY A 338 -13.03 8.81 -13.11
CA GLY A 338 -13.59 9.25 -14.39
C GLY A 338 -12.62 9.00 -15.55
N TRP A 339 -13.13 8.47 -16.65
CA TRP A 339 -12.37 8.22 -17.86
C TRP A 339 -12.16 9.52 -18.64
N HIS A 340 -10.95 9.74 -19.12
CA HIS A 340 -10.58 10.86 -19.99
C HIS A 340 -9.83 10.35 -21.22
N GLY A 341 -10.30 10.73 -22.40
CA GLY A 341 -9.64 10.44 -23.68
C GLY A 341 -9.04 11.71 -24.25
N THR A 342 -7.83 11.60 -24.76
CA THR A 342 -7.09 12.74 -25.30
C THR A 342 -6.03 12.27 -26.31
N ARG A 343 -5.26 13.22 -26.84
CA ARG A 343 -4.25 12.96 -27.86
C ARG A 343 -2.95 12.40 -27.24
N ARG A 344 -2.51 11.24 -27.73
CA ARG A 344 -1.18 10.64 -27.49
C ARG A 344 -0.44 10.50 -28.83
N ILE A 345 0.63 11.26 -29.04
CA ILE A 345 1.39 11.22 -30.31
C ILE A 345 2.74 10.52 -30.21
N CYS A 346 3.04 9.89 -29.08
CA CYS A 346 4.27 9.16 -28.84
C CYS A 346 3.96 7.73 -28.37
N GLY A 347 5.00 6.88 -28.33
CA GLY A 347 4.92 5.50 -27.87
C GLY A 347 4.93 5.32 -26.35
N LEU A 348 4.51 6.33 -25.56
CA LEU A 348 4.44 6.21 -24.10
C LEU A 348 3.56 5.00 -23.71
N GLY A 349 4.16 4.06 -22.99
CA GLY A 349 3.55 2.82 -22.50
C GLY A 349 3.47 1.69 -23.53
N ASP A 350 3.94 1.88 -24.77
CA ASP A 350 3.80 0.84 -25.82
C ASP A 350 4.55 -0.46 -25.48
N ASN A 351 5.48 -0.40 -24.53
CA ASN A 351 6.17 -1.53 -23.93
C ASN A 351 6.68 -1.16 -22.52
N PRO A 352 7.10 -2.15 -21.70
CA PRO A 352 7.57 -1.91 -20.33
C PRO A 352 8.78 -0.98 -20.20
N SER A 353 9.51 -0.68 -21.28
CA SER A 353 10.66 0.23 -21.27
C SER A 353 10.33 1.65 -21.74
N ALA A 354 9.16 1.87 -22.35
CA ALA A 354 8.75 3.16 -22.91
C ALA A 354 7.94 4.00 -21.90
N LEU A 355 8.50 4.28 -20.72
CA LEU A 355 7.77 4.88 -19.58
C LEU A 355 7.97 6.38 -19.40
N TYR A 356 8.76 7.02 -20.27
CA TYR A 356 9.09 8.44 -20.16
C TYR A 356 8.16 9.31 -21.01
N THR A 357 7.62 10.36 -20.42
CA THR A 357 6.82 11.36 -21.15
C THR A 357 7.67 12.12 -22.15
N CYS A 358 7.14 12.42 -23.34
CA CYS A 358 7.80 13.33 -24.27
C CYS A 358 7.57 14.80 -23.91
N SER A 359 8.41 15.70 -24.42
CA SER A 359 8.30 17.16 -24.25
C SER A 359 7.41 17.84 -25.32
N ASN A 360 6.74 17.08 -26.19
CA ASN A 360 5.93 17.65 -27.26
C ASN A 360 4.56 18.14 -26.73
N ASN A 361 4.29 19.44 -26.83
CA ASN A 361 3.04 20.07 -26.40
C ASN A 361 1.80 19.58 -27.17
N GLY A 362 1.98 18.94 -28.34
CA GLY A 362 0.92 18.26 -29.07
C GLY A 362 0.53 16.90 -28.47
N CYS A 363 1.30 16.37 -27.51
CA CYS A 363 1.00 15.14 -26.78
C CYS A 363 0.25 15.46 -25.49
N ALA A 364 -1.06 15.71 -25.59
CA ALA A 364 -1.90 16.07 -24.45
C ALA A 364 -1.82 15.05 -23.30
N THR A 365 -1.69 13.75 -23.58
CA THR A 365 -1.43 12.72 -22.55
C THR A 365 -0.16 13.04 -21.75
N CYS A 366 0.97 13.29 -22.40
CA CYS A 366 2.22 13.64 -21.71
C CYS A 366 2.13 14.99 -20.98
N CYS A 367 1.44 15.98 -21.54
CA CYS A 367 1.21 17.25 -20.87
C CYS A 367 0.40 17.07 -19.57
N ILE A 368 -0.67 16.27 -19.60
CA ILE A 368 -1.49 15.96 -18.42
C ILE A 368 -0.65 15.23 -17.37
N LEU A 369 0.18 14.27 -17.78
CA LEU A 369 1.05 13.55 -16.86
C LEU A 369 2.06 14.48 -16.20
N ASN A 370 2.65 15.44 -16.93
CA ASN A 370 3.69 16.33 -16.40
C ASN A 370 3.15 17.54 -15.62
N ALA A 371 2.03 18.12 -16.04
CA ALA A 371 1.55 19.41 -15.52
C ALA A 371 0.11 19.36 -14.98
N SER A 372 -0.52 18.18 -14.97
CA SER A 372 -1.94 17.96 -14.68
C SER A 372 -2.88 18.44 -15.79
N PHE A 373 -4.18 18.24 -15.56
CA PHE A 373 -5.24 18.73 -16.43
C PHE A 373 -5.32 20.26 -16.39
N ASP A 374 -5.77 20.90 -17.47
CA ASP A 374 -6.11 22.32 -17.47
C ASP A 374 -7.36 22.56 -18.32
N GLN A 375 -8.36 23.18 -17.72
CA GLN A 375 -9.60 23.57 -18.39
C GLN A 375 -9.37 24.56 -19.54
N ASN A 376 -8.26 25.29 -19.56
CA ASN A 376 -7.91 26.18 -20.67
C ASN A 376 -7.71 25.42 -21.99
N HIS A 377 -7.45 24.12 -21.92
CA HIS A 377 -7.36 23.24 -23.09
C HIS A 377 -8.69 22.61 -23.51
N ALA A 378 -9.81 22.96 -22.86
CA ALA A 378 -11.12 22.50 -23.28
C ALA A 378 -11.39 22.89 -24.75
N GLY A 379 -11.96 21.96 -25.52
CA GLY A 379 -12.37 22.21 -26.92
C GLY A 379 -11.25 22.11 -27.95
N HIS A 380 -10.03 21.77 -27.53
CA HIS A 380 -8.87 21.59 -28.43
C HIS A 380 -8.77 20.17 -29.02
N ALA A 381 -9.70 19.27 -28.69
CA ALA A 381 -9.76 17.95 -29.29
C ALA A 381 -10.12 18.07 -30.79
N PRO A 382 -9.35 17.43 -31.72
CA PRO A 382 -9.60 17.55 -33.16
C PRO A 382 -11.03 17.17 -33.54
N GLY A 383 -11.73 18.07 -34.24
CA GLY A 383 -13.12 17.86 -34.67
C GLY A 383 -14.16 17.83 -33.54
N ARG A 384 -13.78 18.16 -32.29
CA ARG A 384 -14.62 18.06 -31.09
C ARG A 384 -14.50 19.33 -30.21
N ASN A 385 -14.82 20.48 -30.79
CA ASN A 385 -14.82 21.79 -30.11
C ASN A 385 -16.13 22.09 -29.34
N PHE A 386 -17.08 21.15 -29.32
CA PHE A 386 -18.35 21.34 -28.63
C PHE A 386 -18.20 21.17 -27.12
N LEU A 387 -18.35 22.28 -26.38
CA LEU A 387 -18.24 22.34 -24.93
C LEU A 387 -19.61 22.50 -24.28
N ARG A 388 -20.27 21.38 -23.99
CA ARG A 388 -21.66 21.35 -23.48
C ARG A 388 -21.85 22.14 -22.18
N PHE A 389 -20.88 22.03 -21.28
CA PHE A 389 -20.86 22.72 -19.99
C PHE A 389 -19.71 23.73 -19.93
N GLY A 390 -19.38 24.31 -21.08
CA GLY A 390 -18.36 25.35 -21.23
C GLY A 390 -16.94 24.89 -20.92
N ARG A 391 -16.11 25.80 -20.42
CA ARG A 391 -14.66 25.60 -20.27
C ARG A 391 -14.35 24.80 -18.99
N ALA A 392 -14.44 23.48 -19.10
CA ALA A 392 -14.23 22.53 -18.02
C ALA A 392 -13.25 21.41 -18.43
N ILE A 393 -12.79 20.64 -17.45
CA ILE A 393 -12.15 19.35 -17.65
C ILE A 393 -13.26 18.29 -17.67
N TYR A 394 -13.39 17.59 -18.78
CA TYR A 394 -14.45 16.61 -19.01
C TYR A 394 -13.97 15.19 -18.72
N THR A 395 -14.75 14.46 -17.94
CA THR A 395 -14.59 13.02 -17.68
C THR A 395 -15.92 12.31 -17.81
N SER A 396 -15.91 10.98 -17.90
CA SER A 396 -17.13 10.17 -18.00
C SER A 396 -16.98 8.86 -17.24
N SER A 397 -18.08 8.32 -16.69
CA SER A 397 -18.10 6.93 -16.22
C SER A 397 -18.00 5.92 -17.38
N ALA A 398 -18.30 6.35 -18.61
CA ALA A 398 -18.26 5.50 -19.80
C ALA A 398 -16.90 5.62 -20.52
N SER A 399 -16.03 4.62 -20.35
CA SER A 399 -14.75 4.50 -21.08
C SER A 399 -14.93 4.59 -22.60
N SER A 400 -15.95 3.91 -23.15
CA SER A 400 -16.32 3.97 -24.57
C SER A 400 -16.76 5.35 -25.08
N LYS A 401 -17.13 6.30 -24.20
CA LYS A 401 -17.37 7.70 -24.56
C LYS A 401 -16.06 8.46 -24.61
N SER A 402 -15.23 8.29 -23.60
CA SER A 402 -13.90 8.91 -23.57
C SER A 402 -13.04 8.44 -24.75
N ASP A 403 -13.28 7.21 -25.22
CA ASP A 403 -12.74 6.65 -26.47
C ASP A 403 -13.04 7.50 -27.73
N ASP A 404 -14.14 8.26 -27.78
CA ASP A 404 -14.43 9.17 -28.91
C ASP A 404 -13.49 10.37 -28.98
N TYR A 405 -12.78 10.66 -27.89
CA TYR A 405 -11.89 11.81 -27.75
C TYR A 405 -10.41 11.43 -27.79
N GLN A 406 -10.10 10.12 -27.75
CA GLN A 406 -8.70 9.68 -27.81
C GLN A 406 -8.19 9.67 -29.25
N VAL A 407 -6.93 10.07 -29.43
CA VAL A 407 -6.23 10.04 -30.72
C VAL A 407 -4.80 9.58 -30.49
N SER A 408 -4.43 8.40 -30.99
CA SER A 408 -3.12 7.78 -30.77
C SER A 408 -2.25 7.71 -32.02
N SER A 409 -2.00 8.84 -32.71
CA SER A 409 -1.35 8.83 -34.03
C SER A 409 0.13 8.36 -34.03
N GLY A 410 0.76 8.25 -32.87
CA GLY A 410 2.15 7.79 -32.73
C GLY A 410 2.30 6.38 -32.17
N SER A 411 1.22 5.58 -32.15
CA SER A 411 1.23 4.25 -31.57
C SER A 411 0.19 3.32 -32.22
N ALA A 412 0.46 2.01 -32.17
CA ALA A 412 -0.52 0.98 -32.50
C ALA A 412 -1.61 0.80 -31.41
N TYR A 413 -1.42 1.35 -30.22
CA TYR A 413 -2.36 1.25 -29.11
C TYR A 413 -3.16 2.54 -28.92
N ARG A 414 -4.47 2.39 -28.72
CA ARG A 414 -5.35 3.45 -28.20
C ARG A 414 -5.05 3.68 -26.72
N SER A 415 -5.29 4.89 -26.20
CA SER A 415 -5.09 5.20 -24.78
C SER A 415 -6.26 5.91 -24.13
N LEU A 416 -6.56 5.54 -22.89
CA LEU A 416 -7.39 6.32 -21.98
C LEU A 416 -6.68 6.55 -20.65
N ILE A 417 -6.98 7.68 -20.03
CA ILE A 417 -6.58 7.97 -18.65
C ILE A 417 -7.78 7.68 -17.75
N LEU A 418 -7.57 6.85 -16.72
CA LEU A 418 -8.50 6.76 -15.60
C LEU A 418 -8.04 7.76 -14.54
N ALA A 419 -8.82 8.81 -14.32
CA ALA A 419 -8.48 9.89 -13.41
C ALA A 419 -9.22 9.75 -12.08
N ARG A 420 -8.53 10.04 -10.98
CA ARG A 420 -9.16 10.22 -9.66
C ARG A 420 -9.73 11.64 -9.60
N ILE A 421 -11.00 11.78 -9.25
CA ILE A 421 -11.72 13.05 -9.22
C ILE A 421 -12.34 13.33 -7.85
N VAL A 422 -12.28 14.58 -7.40
CA VAL A 422 -13.02 15.11 -6.24
C VAL A 422 -14.30 15.73 -6.78
N LYS A 423 -15.39 14.95 -6.78
CA LYS A 423 -16.68 15.38 -7.33
C LYS A 423 -17.37 16.41 -6.42
N GLY A 424 -17.16 16.32 -5.11
CA GLY A 424 -17.83 17.17 -4.12
C GLY A 424 -19.36 17.15 -4.26
N LYS A 425 -20.01 18.29 -4.05
CA LYS A 425 -21.43 18.49 -4.37
C LYS A 425 -21.61 18.83 -5.85
N SER A 426 -22.10 17.89 -6.66
CA SER A 426 -22.37 18.12 -8.09
C SER A 426 -23.72 18.78 -8.35
N LEU A 427 -23.73 19.72 -9.30
CA LEU A 427 -24.96 20.20 -9.92
C LEU A 427 -25.34 19.25 -11.06
N LYS A 428 -26.46 18.55 -10.93
CA LYS A 428 -26.99 17.72 -12.01
C LYS A 428 -27.70 18.60 -13.03
N MET A 429 -27.36 18.45 -14.31
CA MET A 429 -27.93 19.20 -15.42
C MET A 429 -28.34 18.25 -16.55
N THR A 430 -29.54 18.44 -17.09
CA THR A 430 -30.06 17.72 -18.27
C THR A 430 -29.91 18.51 -19.57
N ARG A 431 -29.77 19.84 -19.46
CA ARG A 431 -29.53 20.77 -20.59
C ARG A 431 -28.15 21.39 -20.47
N GLY A 432 -27.45 21.51 -21.60
CA GLY A 432 -26.13 22.13 -21.68
C GLY A 432 -26.15 23.62 -21.33
N ASN A 433 -25.07 24.09 -20.73
CA ASN A 433 -24.79 25.51 -20.58
C ASN A 433 -23.35 25.80 -21.01
N LYS A 434 -23.20 26.24 -22.26
CA LYS A 434 -21.89 26.47 -22.88
C LYS A 434 -21.16 27.69 -22.29
N THR A 435 -21.84 28.57 -21.56
CA THR A 435 -21.24 29.80 -21.00
C THR A 435 -20.53 29.57 -19.67
N LEU A 436 -20.60 28.35 -19.11
CA LEU A 436 -19.94 28.04 -17.85
C LEU A 436 -18.41 28.10 -17.98
N SER A 437 -17.77 28.87 -17.12
CA SER A 437 -16.30 28.97 -17.01
C SER A 437 -15.80 28.64 -15.60
N ALA A 438 -16.72 28.42 -14.67
CA ALA A 438 -16.48 28.05 -13.29
C ALA A 438 -17.67 27.21 -12.79
N THR A 439 -17.47 26.51 -11.67
CA THR A 439 -18.57 25.78 -11.03
C THR A 439 -19.65 26.75 -10.55
N PRO A 440 -20.95 26.47 -10.80
CA PRO A 440 -22.05 27.27 -10.26
C PRO A 440 -22.01 27.40 -8.73
N ALA A 441 -22.48 28.54 -8.23
CA ALA A 441 -22.46 28.86 -6.81
C ALA A 441 -23.10 27.75 -5.96
N GLY A 442 -22.41 27.35 -4.90
CA GLY A 442 -22.89 26.30 -4.00
C GLY A 442 -22.54 24.87 -4.41
N TYR A 443 -21.93 24.64 -5.57
CA TYR A 443 -21.50 23.33 -6.08
C TYR A 443 -19.97 23.25 -6.25
N ASP A 444 -19.44 22.04 -6.43
CA ASP A 444 -18.01 21.77 -6.63
C ASP A 444 -17.72 21.14 -8.01
N SER A 445 -18.75 20.64 -8.70
CA SER A 445 -18.70 20.13 -10.08
C SER A 445 -20.06 20.24 -10.79
N VAL A 446 -20.09 19.99 -12.10
CA VAL A 446 -21.33 19.79 -12.88
C VAL A 446 -21.37 18.35 -13.38
N GLU A 447 -22.54 17.72 -13.28
CA GLU A 447 -22.81 16.38 -13.81
C GLU A 447 -23.90 16.48 -14.87
N GLY A 448 -23.52 16.27 -16.12
CA GLY A 448 -24.46 16.03 -17.20
C GLY A 448 -25.08 14.66 -17.03
N VAL A 449 -26.38 14.60 -16.72
CA VAL A 449 -27.10 13.33 -16.56
C VAL A 449 -27.75 12.92 -17.87
N VAL A 450 -27.86 11.61 -18.10
CA VAL A 450 -28.55 11.05 -19.28
C VAL A 450 -29.98 11.58 -19.32
N GLY A 451 -30.42 12.06 -20.48
CA GLY A 451 -31.69 12.77 -20.62
C GLY A 451 -31.80 13.45 -21.98
N GLU A 452 -32.49 14.60 -22.04
CA GLU A 452 -32.86 15.30 -23.28
C GLU A 452 -31.72 15.47 -24.29
N GLU A 453 -30.51 15.80 -23.83
CA GLU A 453 -29.38 16.07 -24.72
C GLU A 453 -28.25 15.04 -24.63
N LEU A 454 -28.21 14.19 -23.60
CA LEU A 454 -27.07 13.33 -23.26
C LEU A 454 -27.43 11.85 -23.32
N ASN A 455 -26.69 11.10 -24.15
CA ASN A 455 -26.80 9.64 -24.22
C ASN A 455 -25.97 8.92 -23.12
N TYR A 456 -25.01 9.63 -22.52
CA TYR A 456 -24.09 9.13 -21.49
C TYR A 456 -23.65 10.29 -20.60
N ASP A 457 -23.30 10.00 -19.35
CA ASP A 457 -22.92 11.01 -18.37
C ASP A 457 -21.64 11.79 -18.77
N GLU A 458 -21.51 12.98 -18.19
CA GLU A 458 -20.29 13.79 -18.20
C GLU A 458 -20.10 14.40 -16.81
N THR A 459 -18.93 14.22 -16.21
CA THR A 459 -18.53 14.99 -15.03
C THR A 459 -17.57 16.10 -15.47
N CYS A 460 -17.99 17.33 -15.22
CA CYS A 460 -17.27 18.56 -15.60
C CYS A 460 -16.68 19.21 -14.35
N LEU A 461 -15.37 19.44 -14.41
CA LEU A 461 -14.57 19.98 -13.32
C LEU A 461 -13.96 21.32 -13.74
N TYR A 462 -14.06 22.33 -12.89
CA TYR A 462 -13.63 23.71 -13.20
C TYR A 462 -12.41 24.17 -12.39
N THR A 463 -11.61 23.20 -11.95
CA THR A 463 -10.29 23.45 -11.38
C THR A 463 -9.44 22.23 -11.58
N LYS A 464 -8.19 22.44 -11.99
CA LYS A 464 -7.22 21.35 -12.13
C LYS A 464 -7.02 20.60 -10.82
N ASP A 465 -7.14 21.24 -9.67
CA ASP A 465 -6.87 20.62 -8.37
C ASP A 465 -7.92 19.59 -7.93
N SER A 466 -9.04 19.51 -8.65
CA SER A 466 -10.08 18.51 -8.40
C SER A 466 -9.82 17.16 -9.09
N ILE A 467 -8.75 17.03 -9.88
CA ILE A 467 -8.53 15.83 -10.71
C ILE A 467 -7.05 15.48 -10.86
N ARG A 468 -6.71 14.19 -10.77
CA ARG A 468 -5.36 13.69 -11.05
C ARG A 468 -5.39 12.42 -11.89
N PRO A 469 -4.48 12.26 -12.87
CA PRO A 469 -4.40 11.02 -13.62
C PRO A 469 -3.91 9.92 -12.68
N ALA A 470 -4.62 8.80 -12.61
CA ALA A 470 -4.30 7.70 -11.70
C ALA A 470 -3.78 6.47 -12.45
N PHE A 471 -4.37 6.17 -13.61
CA PHE A 471 -3.90 5.08 -14.47
C PHE A 471 -3.88 5.49 -15.94
N LEU A 472 -2.91 4.97 -16.70
CA LEU A 472 -2.88 5.00 -18.16
C LEU A 472 -3.21 3.59 -18.67
N VAL A 473 -4.25 3.47 -19.49
CA VAL A 473 -4.72 2.20 -20.05
C VAL A 473 -4.50 2.18 -21.54
N LEU A 474 -3.78 1.18 -22.05
CA LEU A 474 -3.54 0.92 -23.46
C LEU A 474 -4.32 -0.29 -23.93
N TYR A 475 -4.99 -0.14 -25.07
CA TYR A 475 -5.88 -1.16 -25.63
C TYR A 475 -5.90 -1.09 -27.15
N ARG A 476 -6.39 -2.15 -27.79
CA ARG A 476 -6.64 -2.21 -29.24
C ARG A 476 -7.74 -3.20 -29.58
#